data_AF-A0A9W6FWW5-F1
#
_entry.id   AF-A0A9W6FWW5-F1
#
_cell.length_a   1.000
_cell.length_b   1.000
_cell.length_c   1.000
_cell.angle_alpha   90.00
_cell.angle_beta   90.00
_cell.angle_gamma   90.00
#
_symmetry.space_group_name_H-M   'P 1'
#
loop_
_entity.id
_entity.type
_entity.pdbx_description
1 polymer ?
#
loop_
_entity_poly.entity_id
_entity_poly.type
_entity_poly.pdbx_seq_one_letter_code
_entity_poly.pdbx_strand_id
1 'polypeptide(L)'
;MSDGALIENSFIEDVQGDGIGMYFVGPAPPTGPAIEKLARDYKARYDVSPAASYYQNAYDAADLLLKTIEAIAVQDPDGSLHMGRQALRDALYATREFQGVTGLLSCDAFGDCALPVFNVLRLNDPTAGLEGLQSNVMFTYSPEK
;
A
#
# COMPACT_ATOMS: atom_id res chain seq x y z
N MET A 1 -3.12 16.34 9.54
CA MET A 1 -3.46 16.49 8.11
C MET A 1 -4.11 15.20 7.72
N SER A 2 -5.38 15.26 7.28
CA SER A 2 -6.08 14.15 6.65
C SER A 2 -5.27 13.76 5.41
N ASP A 3 -4.84 12.50 5.32
CA ASP A 3 -4.17 11.99 4.12
C ASP A 3 -5.19 11.66 3.00
N GLY A 4 -6.34 12.35 2.99
CA GLY A 4 -7.33 12.27 1.92
C GLY A 4 -8.13 10.97 1.88
N ALA A 5 -8.04 10.12 2.90
CA ALA A 5 -8.82 8.90 3.02
C ALA A 5 -10.03 9.13 3.95
N LEU A 6 -11.24 8.76 3.52
CA LEU A 6 -12.43 8.81 4.37
C LEU A 6 -12.39 7.76 5.51
N ILE A 7 -11.45 6.81 5.45
CA ILE A 7 -11.22 5.76 6.44
C ILE A 7 -10.16 6.26 7.44
N GLU A 8 -10.52 7.27 8.24
CA GLU A 8 -9.64 7.88 9.24
C GLU A 8 -10.45 8.47 10.41
N ASN A 9 -9.82 8.68 11.56
CA ASN A 9 -10.51 9.18 12.76
C ASN A 9 -11.09 10.58 12.56
N SER A 10 -10.35 11.50 11.93
CA SER A 10 -10.84 12.88 11.74
C SER A 10 -12.16 12.93 10.97
N PHE A 11 -12.30 12.11 9.92
CA PHE A 11 -13.55 12.02 9.17
C PHE A 11 -14.69 11.50 10.05
N ILE A 12 -14.47 10.43 10.81
CA ILE A 12 -15.47 9.83 11.71
C ILE A 12 -15.90 10.84 12.80
N GLU A 13 -14.94 11.58 13.35
CA GLU A 13 -15.16 12.64 14.35
C GLU A 13 -15.95 13.83 13.80
N ASP A 14 -15.75 14.16 12.52
CA ASP A 14 -16.47 15.24 11.83
C ASP A 14 -17.92 14.84 11.48
N VAL A 15 -18.15 13.62 10.97
CA VAL A 15 -19.50 13.19 10.54
C VAL A 15 -20.38 12.69 11.68
N GLN A 16 -19.79 12.18 12.76
CA GLN A 16 -20.51 11.69 13.94
C GLN A 16 -21.72 10.80 13.57
N GLY A 17 -22.86 11.02 14.22
CA GLY A 17 -24.09 10.25 14.00
C GLY A 17 -24.62 10.32 12.56
N ASP A 18 -24.33 11.38 11.82
CA ASP A 18 -24.76 11.52 10.41
C ASP A 18 -24.02 10.54 9.49
N GLY A 19 -22.87 10.02 9.93
CA GLY A 19 -22.12 8.99 9.21
C GLY A 19 -22.66 7.56 9.38
N ILE A 20 -23.62 7.34 10.28
CA ILE A 20 -24.13 5.98 10.55
C ILE A 20 -24.79 5.42 9.28
N GLY A 21 -24.31 4.25 8.85
CA GLY A 21 -24.77 3.56 7.66
C GLY A 21 -24.00 3.88 6.38
N MET A 22 -23.03 4.80 6.44
CA MET A 22 -22.10 5.03 5.33
C MET A 22 -21.26 3.79 5.05
N TYR A 23 -21.04 3.52 3.77
CA TYR A 23 -20.17 2.46 3.28
C TYR A 23 -18.84 3.03 2.80
N PHE A 24 -17.76 2.32 3.08
CA PHE A 24 -16.40 2.68 2.71
C PHE A 24 -15.78 1.51 1.95
N VAL A 25 -14.97 1.81 0.95
CA VAL A 25 -14.21 0.80 0.22
C VAL A 25 -12.74 1.14 0.37
N GLY A 26 -11.96 0.19 0.86
CA GLY A 26 -10.53 0.37 1.09
C GLY A 26 -9.76 -0.94 0.96
N PRO A 27 -8.44 -0.88 0.77
CA PRO A 27 -7.61 -2.08 0.70
C PRO A 27 -7.75 -2.90 1.98
N ALA A 28 -7.81 -4.22 1.85
CA ALA A 28 -7.72 -5.10 3.01
C ALA A 28 -6.30 -5.01 3.59
N PRO A 29 -6.12 -4.84 4.92
CA PRO A 29 -4.80 -4.73 5.50
C PRO A 29 -3.95 -5.98 5.19
N PRO A 30 -2.74 -5.83 4.64
CA PRO A 30 -1.84 -6.97 4.45
C PRO A 30 -1.39 -7.49 5.82
N THR A 31 -1.25 -8.80 5.94
CA THR A 31 -0.83 -9.46 7.18
C THR A 31 0.40 -10.33 6.95
N GLY A 32 1.25 -10.45 7.96
CA GLY A 32 2.33 -11.44 7.97
C GLY A 32 3.65 -10.92 8.55
N PRO A 33 4.64 -11.81 8.70
CA PRO A 33 5.88 -11.49 9.41
C PRO A 33 6.68 -10.33 8.79
N ALA A 34 6.64 -10.18 7.46
CA ALA A 34 7.33 -9.10 6.75
C ALA A 34 6.72 -7.72 7.08
N ILE A 35 5.40 -7.63 7.14
CA ILE A 35 4.66 -6.40 7.51
C ILE A 35 4.96 -6.01 8.95
N GLU A 36 4.92 -6.97 9.87
CA GLU A 36 5.24 -6.74 11.28
C GLU A 36 6.69 -6.29 11.46
N LYS A 37 7.63 -6.91 10.72
CA LYS A 37 9.03 -6.50 10.72
C LYS A 37 9.19 -5.07 10.20
N LEU A 38 8.54 -4.73 9.08
CA LEU A 38 8.59 -3.38 8.53
C LEU A 38 8.09 -2.34 9.55
N ALA A 39 6.98 -2.62 10.24
CA ALA A 39 6.44 -1.73 11.28
C ALA A 39 7.43 -1.55 12.45
N ARG A 40 8.04 -2.64 12.93
CA ARG A 40 9.07 -2.59 13.99
C ARG A 40 10.30 -1.79 13.56
N ASP A 41 10.81 -2.05 12.36
CA ASP A 41 12.00 -1.36 11.83
C ASP A 41 11.74 0.14 11.65
N TYR A 42 10.54 0.50 11.17
CA TYR A 42 10.13 1.90 11.02
C TYR A 42 10.09 2.60 12.39
N LYS A 43 9.41 2.02 13.38
CA LYS A 43 9.34 2.56 14.74
C LYS A 43 10.72 2.66 15.39
N ALA A 44 11.58 1.67 15.22
CA ALA A 44 12.95 1.71 15.74
C ALA A 44 13.80 2.82 15.10
N ARG A 45 13.59 3.10 13.81
CA ARG A 45 14.36 4.10 13.07
C ARG A 45 13.89 5.54 13.29
N TYR A 46 12.58 5.75 13.37
CA TYR A 46 11.99 7.09 13.36
C TYR A 46 11.31 7.47 14.68
N ASP A 47 11.27 6.54 15.65
CA ASP A 47 10.58 6.69 16.93
C ASP A 47 9.09 7.08 16.80
N VAL A 48 8.47 6.74 15.67
CA VAL A 48 7.03 6.92 15.44
C VAL A 48 6.47 5.70 14.70
N SER A 49 5.20 5.38 14.95
CA SER A 49 4.50 4.39 14.13
C SER A 49 4.15 5.00 12.78
N PRO A 50 4.06 4.20 11.69
CA PRO A 50 3.55 4.69 10.42
C PRO A 50 2.16 5.32 10.58
N ALA A 51 1.98 6.55 10.12
CA ALA A 51 0.74 7.31 10.32
C ALA A 51 -0.39 6.88 9.38
N ALA A 52 -0.03 6.46 8.16
CA ALA A 52 -0.97 6.07 7.13
C ALA A 52 -1.00 4.56 6.93
N SER A 53 -2.15 4.00 6.56
CA SER A 53 -2.35 2.56 6.35
C SER A 53 -1.78 2.01 5.03
N TYR A 54 -1.29 2.88 4.14
CA TYR A 54 -0.78 2.52 2.81
C TYR A 54 0.76 2.49 2.72
N TYR A 55 1.47 2.66 3.85
CA TYR A 55 2.93 2.72 3.89
C TYR A 55 3.61 1.44 3.39
N GLN A 56 2.95 0.28 3.53
CA GLN A 56 3.48 -1.00 3.09
C GLN A 56 3.50 -1.10 1.57
N ASN A 57 2.43 -0.64 0.90
CA ASN A 57 2.40 -0.56 -0.56
C ASN A 57 3.42 0.46 -1.08
N ALA A 58 3.60 1.59 -0.38
CA ALA A 58 4.62 2.57 -0.72
C ALA A 58 6.04 2.00 -0.58
N TYR A 59 6.29 1.19 0.46
CA TYR A 59 7.56 0.50 0.64
C TYR A 59 7.85 -0.47 -0.51
N ASP A 60 6.87 -1.30 -0.87
CA ASP A 60 6.99 -2.24 -1.98
C ASP A 60 7.24 -1.54 -3.32
N ALA A 61 6.50 -0.46 -3.60
CA ALA A 61 6.70 0.33 -4.82
C ALA A 61 8.10 0.96 -4.87
N ALA A 62 8.59 1.47 -3.74
CA ALA A 62 9.93 2.06 -3.66
C ALA A 62 11.02 1.00 -3.83
N ASP A 63 10.92 -0.16 -3.17
CA ASP A 63 11.89 -1.25 -3.28
C ASP A 63 11.93 -1.80 -4.72
N LEU A 64 10.76 -2.02 -5.33
CA LEU A 64 10.66 -2.45 -6.72
C LEU A 64 11.32 -1.44 -7.67
N LEU A 65 11.01 -0.15 -7.51
CA LEU A 65 11.55 0.90 -8.37
C LEU A 65 13.07 0.98 -8.24
N LEU A 66 13.60 1.02 -7.01
CA LEU A 66 15.04 1.15 -6.76
C LEU A 66 15.81 -0.06 -7.31
N LYS A 67 15.34 -1.29 -7.06
CA LYS A 67 15.96 -2.50 -7.61
C LYS A 67 15.91 -2.54 -9.14
N THR A 68 14.82 -2.05 -9.74
CA THR A 68 14.72 -1.97 -11.20
C THR A 68 15.72 -0.96 -11.76
N ILE A 69 15.85 0.21 -11.13
CA ILE A 69 16.85 1.23 -11.51
C ILE A 69 18.26 0.65 -11.43
N GLU A 70 18.60 -0.03 -10.34
CA GLU A 70 19.91 -0.68 -10.16
C GLU A 70 20.18 -1.73 -11.26
N ALA A 71 19.16 -2.50 -11.65
CA ALA A 71 19.29 -3.55 -12.65
C ALA A 71 19.49 -3.03 -14.08
N ILE A 72 18.95 -1.85 -14.41
CA ILE A 72 19.00 -1.30 -15.78
C ILE A 72 19.99 -0.16 -15.97
N ALA A 73 20.56 0.36 -14.88
CA ALA A 73 21.49 1.47 -14.95
C ALA A 73 22.70 1.10 -15.81
N VAL A 74 23.07 1.98 -16.73
CA VAL A 74 24.25 1.81 -17.59
C VAL A 74 25.34 2.73 -17.05
N GLN A 75 26.53 2.17 -16.84
CA GLN A 75 27.72 2.93 -16.50
C GLN A 75 28.53 3.23 -17.76
N ASP A 76 28.77 4.51 -18.01
CA ASP A 76 29.58 5.00 -19.12
C ASP A 76 31.08 4.90 -18.82
N PRO A 77 31.96 4.98 -19.84
CA PRO A 77 33.41 4.91 -19.65
C PRO A 77 34.00 5.99 -18.74
N ASP A 78 33.32 7.13 -18.59
CA ASP A 78 33.72 8.23 -17.70
C ASP A 78 33.22 8.06 -16.25
N GLY A 79 32.53 6.95 -15.97
CA GLY A 79 31.97 6.61 -14.66
C GLY A 79 30.59 7.20 -14.38
N SER A 80 30.01 7.98 -15.31
CA SER A 80 28.64 8.47 -15.17
C SER A 80 27.61 7.33 -15.31
N LEU A 81 26.42 7.53 -14.73
CA LEU A 81 25.31 6.58 -14.79
C LEU A 81 24.15 7.21 -15.54
N HIS A 82 23.57 6.47 -16.48
CA HIS A 82 22.33 6.85 -17.15
C HIS A 82 21.35 5.69 -17.20
N MET A 83 20.07 6.03 -17.39
CA MET A 83 19.00 5.05 -17.63
C MET A 83 18.01 5.59 -18.66
N GLY A 84 17.56 4.72 -19.55
CA GLY A 84 16.48 5.04 -20.48
C GLY A 84 15.13 4.98 -19.78
N ARG A 85 14.29 6.02 -19.92
CA ARG A 85 12.93 6.00 -19.36
C ARG A 85 12.07 4.86 -19.93
N GLN A 86 12.25 4.54 -21.22
CA GLN A 86 11.55 3.42 -21.84
C GLN A 86 12.03 2.09 -21.25
N ALA A 87 13.35 1.90 -21.12
CA ALA A 87 13.92 0.71 -20.50
C ALA A 87 13.42 0.51 -19.06
N LEU A 88 13.29 1.59 -18.28
CA LEU A 88 12.71 1.54 -16.94
C LEU A 88 11.27 1.07 -16.96
N ARG A 89 10.44 1.62 -17.84
CA ARG A 89 9.05 1.18 -18.00
C ARG A 89 9.00 -0.28 -18.39
N ASP A 90 9.71 -0.68 -19.44
CA ASP A 90 9.70 -2.05 -19.96
C ASP A 90 10.11 -3.06 -18.87
N ALA A 91 11.14 -2.73 -18.08
CA ALA A 91 11.57 -3.56 -16.95
C ALA A 91 10.51 -3.65 -15.85
N LEU A 92 9.86 -2.54 -15.49
CA LEU A 92 8.75 -2.55 -14.51
C LEU A 92 7.58 -3.41 -15.01
N TYR A 93 7.13 -3.24 -16.25
CA TYR A 93 6.05 -4.06 -16.86
C TYR A 93 6.42 -5.55 -16.94
N ALA A 94 7.71 -5.88 -17.06
CA ALA A 94 8.22 -7.25 -17.07
C ALA A 94 8.35 -7.88 -15.67
N THR A 95 8.06 -7.15 -14.59
CA THR A 95 8.17 -7.65 -13.21
C THR A 95 7.25 -8.83 -12.97
N ARG A 96 7.81 -9.96 -12.53
CA ARG A 96 7.07 -11.16 -12.14
C ARG A 96 7.62 -11.68 -10.81
N GLU A 97 6.70 -12.08 -9.94
CA GLU A 97 7.01 -12.74 -8.66
C GLU A 97 8.03 -11.96 -7.78
N PHE A 98 8.00 -10.64 -7.84
CA PHE A 98 8.83 -9.80 -6.99
C PHE A 98 8.40 -9.97 -5.53
N GLN A 99 9.36 -10.23 -4.65
CA GLN A 99 9.10 -10.48 -3.23
C GLN A 99 8.93 -9.15 -2.46
N GLY A 100 7.71 -8.63 -2.45
CA GLY A 100 7.31 -7.50 -1.61
C GLY A 100 6.95 -7.91 -0.18
N VAL A 101 6.88 -6.93 0.72
CA VAL A 101 6.39 -7.14 2.09
C VAL A 101 4.89 -7.42 2.12
N THR A 102 4.13 -6.94 1.13
CA THR A 102 2.69 -7.21 0.99
C THR A 102 2.39 -8.51 0.25
N GLY A 103 3.42 -9.19 -0.27
CA GLY A 103 3.32 -10.44 -1.01
C GLY A 103 4.06 -10.39 -2.35
N LEU A 104 3.77 -11.37 -3.21
CA LEU A 104 4.33 -11.44 -4.56
C LEU A 104 3.70 -10.35 -5.45
N LEU A 105 4.54 -9.60 -6.16
CA LEU A 105 4.13 -8.57 -7.11
C LEU A 105 4.45 -9.02 -8.53
N SER A 106 3.45 -8.98 -9.41
CA SER A 106 3.55 -9.31 -10.83
C SER A 106 2.76 -8.29 -11.63
N CYS A 107 3.43 -7.47 -12.43
CA CYS A 107 2.80 -6.37 -13.15
C CYS A 107 2.05 -6.87 -14.39
N ASP A 108 0.82 -6.41 -14.57
CA ASP A 108 0.00 -6.71 -15.74
C ASP A 108 0.24 -5.72 -16.90
N ALA A 109 -0.59 -5.79 -17.94
CA ALA A 109 -0.50 -4.92 -19.12
C ALA A 109 -0.83 -3.44 -18.82
N PHE A 110 -1.46 -3.14 -17.68
CA PHE A 110 -1.79 -1.79 -17.23
C PHE A 110 -0.73 -1.24 -16.27
N GLY A 111 0.08 -2.12 -15.68
CA GLY A 111 1.12 -1.77 -14.71
C GLY A 111 0.67 -1.99 -13.26
N ASP A 112 -0.47 -2.66 -13.06
CA ASP A 112 -0.94 -3.07 -11.74
C ASP A 112 -0.18 -4.33 -11.32
N CYS A 113 0.54 -4.24 -10.20
CA CYS A 113 1.45 -5.31 -9.77
C CYS A 113 0.97 -6.10 -8.55
N ALA A 114 0.08 -5.51 -7.75
CA ALA A 114 -0.45 -6.14 -6.53
C ALA A 114 -1.83 -6.75 -6.79
N LEU A 115 -2.19 -7.78 -6.00
CA LEU A 115 -3.55 -8.31 -6.02
C LEU A 115 -4.51 -7.28 -5.42
N PRO A 116 -5.60 -6.90 -6.12
CA PRO A 116 -6.52 -5.88 -5.66
C PRO A 116 -7.49 -6.43 -4.61
N VAL A 117 -7.00 -6.78 -3.42
CA VAL A 117 -7.85 -7.23 -2.30
C VAL A 117 -8.42 -6.02 -1.56
N PHE A 118 -9.74 -5.93 -1.44
CA PHE A 118 -10.40 -4.80 -0.79
C PHE A 118 -11.57 -5.22 0.10
N ASN A 119 -11.85 -4.40 1.11
CA ASN A 119 -12.97 -4.54 2.02
C ASN A 119 -14.02 -3.45 1.72
N VAL A 120 -15.29 -3.85 1.81
CA VAL A 120 -16.43 -2.95 1.97
C VAL A 120 -16.76 -2.90 3.46
N LEU A 121 -16.55 -1.74 4.07
CA LEU A 121 -16.79 -1.47 5.48
C LEU A 121 -18.09 -0.68 5.65
N ARG A 122 -18.71 -0.75 6.82
CA ARG A 122 -19.86 0.10 7.16
C ARG A 122 -19.64 0.79 8.50
N LEU A 123 -19.93 2.08 8.59
CA LEU A 123 -19.90 2.78 9.88
C LEU A 123 -21.19 2.49 10.65
N ASN A 124 -21.10 1.71 11.73
CA ASN A 124 -22.24 1.41 12.59
C ASN A 124 -22.27 2.29 13.85
N ASP A 125 -21.07 2.56 14.40
CA ASP A 125 -20.89 3.30 15.64
C ASP A 125 -19.67 4.22 15.50
N PRO A 126 -19.88 5.55 15.35
CA PRO A 126 -18.80 6.53 15.30
C PRO A 126 -17.95 6.57 16.57
N THR A 127 -18.49 6.18 17.72
CA THR A 127 -17.76 6.20 19.00
C THR A 127 -16.71 5.09 19.10
N ALA A 128 -16.85 4.03 18.30
CA ALA A 128 -15.85 2.98 18.16
C ALA A 128 -14.66 3.39 17.27
N GLY A 129 -14.70 4.59 16.66
CA GLY A 129 -13.62 5.17 15.89
C GLY A 129 -13.19 4.33 14.67
N LEU A 130 -11.96 4.56 14.22
CA LEU A 130 -11.40 3.87 13.05
C LEU A 130 -11.33 2.35 13.23
N GLU A 131 -10.99 1.86 14.42
CA GLU A 131 -10.93 0.43 14.72
C GLU A 131 -12.32 -0.23 14.59
N GLY A 132 -13.36 0.44 15.10
CA GLY A 132 -14.75 0.02 14.94
C GLY A 132 -15.19 -0.05 13.48
N LEU A 133 -14.82 0.94 12.67
CA LEU A 133 -15.09 0.93 11.23
C LEU A 133 -14.36 -0.22 10.52
N GLN A 134 -13.06 -0.39 10.79
CA GLN A 134 -12.23 -1.40 10.13
C GLN A 134 -12.58 -2.84 10.51
N SER A 135 -13.14 -3.05 11.71
CA SER A 135 -13.63 -4.36 12.15
C SER A 135 -15.01 -4.71 11.57
N ASN A 136 -15.81 -3.73 11.14
CA ASN A 136 -17.12 -3.97 10.56
C ASN A 136 -17.08 -4.19 9.04
N VAL A 137 -16.45 -5.30 8.65
CA VAL A 137 -16.34 -5.73 7.25
C VAL A 137 -17.64 -6.38 6.78
N MET A 138 -18.28 -5.77 5.78
CA MET A 138 -19.52 -6.27 5.16
C MET A 138 -19.24 -7.23 4.01
N PHE A 139 -18.13 -7.03 3.31
CA PHE A 139 -17.70 -7.85 2.18
C PHE A 139 -16.20 -7.69 1.97
N THR A 140 -15.55 -8.77 1.53
CA THR A 140 -14.15 -8.75 1.08
C THR A 140 -14.11 -9.28 -0.35
N TYR A 141 -13.57 -8.48 -1.26
CA TYR A 141 -13.15 -8.97 -2.56
C TYR A 141 -11.72 -9.47 -2.46
N SER A 142 -11.51 -10.71 -2.87
CA SER A 142 -10.19 -11.30 -3.07
C SER A 142 -10.22 -12.08 -4.38
N PRO A 143 -9.49 -11.64 -5.42
CA PRO A 143 -9.39 -12.44 -6.64
C PRO A 143 -8.68 -13.76 -6.34
N GLU A 144 -9.08 -14.83 -7.04
CA GLU A 144 -8.31 -16.07 -7.05
C GLU A 144 -6.93 -15.79 -7.69
N LYS A 145 -5.87 -16.36 -7.10
CA LYS A 145 -4.49 -16.20 -7.58
C LYS A 145 -4.24 -16.99 -8.86
#